data_AF-A0A958AAT4-F1
#
_entry.id   AF-A0A958AAT4-F1
#
_cell.length_a   1.000
_cell.length_b   1.000
_cell.length_c   1.000
_cell.angle_alpha   90.00
_cell.angle_beta   90.00
_cell.angle_gamma   90.00
#
_symmetry.space_group_name_H-M   'P 1'
#
loop_
_entity.id
_entity.type
_entity.pdbx_description
1 polymer ?
#
loop_
_entity_poly.entity_id
_entity_poly.type
_entity_poly.pdbx_seq_one_letter_code
_entity_poly.pdbx_strand_id
1 'polypeptide(L)'
;MSNPTPVQDFIRRWQASGAAERANFPQFAVQLCDILNVPHPDPTTPYDDRNAYVFERSVPLPHGSTGRIDLYKRGCFVLEAKQGSAARVTELLETLASLGQARLVEGERFVAQ
;
A
#
# COMPACT_ATOMS: atom_id res chain seq x y z
N MET A 1 -26.42 -12.63 15.29
CA MET A 1 -25.48 -11.86 14.45
C MET A 1 -24.58 -12.85 13.74
N SER A 2 -24.51 -12.85 12.42
CA SER A 2 -23.60 -13.72 11.68
C SER A 2 -22.16 -13.28 11.92
N ASN A 3 -21.28 -14.22 12.27
CA ASN A 3 -19.87 -13.91 12.38
C ASN A 3 -19.33 -13.50 11.00
N PRO A 4 -18.44 -12.49 10.96
CA PRO A 4 -17.79 -12.07 9.73
C PRO A 4 -16.99 -13.23 9.10
N THR A 5 -16.96 -13.26 7.77
CA THR A 5 -16.06 -14.16 7.03
C THR A 5 -14.61 -13.68 7.14
N PRO A 6 -13.60 -14.56 6.96
CA PRO A 6 -12.19 -14.15 6.94
C PRO A 6 -11.89 -13.00 5.96
N VAL A 7 -12.58 -12.97 4.82
CA VAL A 7 -12.49 -11.88 3.83
C VAL A 7 -13.02 -10.57 4.40
N GLN A 8 -14.15 -10.60 5.10
CA GLN A 8 -14.71 -9.40 5.73
C GLN A 8 -13.83 -8.89 6.87
N ASP A 9 -13.18 -9.77 7.62
CA ASP A 9 -12.22 -9.37 8.67
C ASP A 9 -10.96 -8.74 8.09
N PHE A 10 -10.40 -9.33 7.02
CA PHE A 10 -9.28 -8.77 6.28
C PHE A 10 -9.61 -7.36 5.76
N ILE A 11 -10.76 -7.21 5.08
CA ILE A 11 -11.19 -5.91 4.53
C ILE A 11 -11.35 -4.88 5.66
N ARG A 12 -12.06 -5.22 6.74
CA ARG A 12 -12.29 -4.27 7.85
C ARG A 12 -11.01 -3.84 8.53
N ARG A 13 -10.07 -4.77 8.75
CA ARG A 13 -8.76 -4.46 9.35
C ARG A 13 -7.99 -3.44 8.52
N TRP A 14 -7.89 -3.67 7.21
CA TRP A 14 -7.03 -2.86 6.35
C TRP A 14 -7.70 -1.58 5.86
N GLN A 15 -9.03 -1.53 5.79
CA GLN A 15 -9.79 -0.28 5.60
C GLN A 15 -9.55 0.73 6.73
N ALA A 16 -9.35 0.27 7.96
CA ALA A 16 -9.08 1.12 9.11
C ALA A 16 -7.60 1.52 9.23
N SER A 17 -6.71 1.03 8.36
CA SER A 17 -5.28 1.34 8.45
C SER A 17 -4.98 2.77 8.00
N GLY A 18 -4.10 3.46 8.74
CA GLY A 18 -3.70 4.84 8.44
C GLY A 18 -2.54 4.95 7.46
N ALA A 19 -2.11 6.19 7.22
CA ALA A 19 -0.95 6.52 6.39
C ALA A 19 0.36 6.05 7.06
N ALA A 20 0.77 4.82 6.74
CA ALA A 20 2.06 4.25 7.15
C ALA A 20 2.40 3.07 6.24
N GLU A 21 2.33 3.29 4.93
CA GLU A 21 2.47 2.23 3.93
C GLU A 21 3.66 1.31 4.19
N ARG A 22 4.86 1.87 4.36
CA ARG A 22 6.08 1.08 4.50
C ARG A 22 6.03 0.13 5.71
N ALA A 23 5.31 0.52 6.76
CA ALA A 23 5.12 -0.32 7.95
C ALA A 23 4.00 -1.34 7.75
N ASN A 24 2.95 -0.98 7.00
CA ASN A 24 1.73 -1.77 6.87
C ASN A 24 1.80 -2.80 5.74
N PHE A 25 2.47 -2.47 4.64
CA PHE A 25 2.44 -3.23 3.40
C PHE A 25 2.93 -4.68 3.56
N PRO A 26 4.05 -4.99 4.23
CA PRO A 26 4.49 -6.38 4.39
C PRO A 26 3.46 -7.26 5.08
N GLN A 27 2.85 -6.77 6.17
CA GLN A 27 1.82 -7.51 6.90
C GLN A 27 0.52 -7.62 6.09
N PHE A 28 0.15 -6.59 5.33
CA PHE A 28 -0.99 -6.64 4.41
C PHE A 28 -0.82 -7.74 3.37
N ALA A 29 0.35 -7.78 2.71
CA ALA A 29 0.63 -8.73 1.65
C ALA A 29 0.65 -10.19 2.15
N VAL A 30 1.21 -10.45 3.35
CA VAL A 30 1.18 -11.79 3.97
C VAL A 30 -0.26 -12.23 4.25
N GLN A 31 -1.07 -11.37 4.88
CA GLN A 31 -2.48 -11.71 5.15
C GLN A 31 -3.30 -11.86 3.86
N LEU A 32 -2.98 -11.11 2.81
CA LEU A 32 -3.62 -11.29 1.50
C LEU A 32 -3.27 -12.67 0.92
N CYS A 33 -2.05 -13.15 1.10
CA CYS A 33 -1.67 -14.51 0.68
C CYS A 33 -2.50 -15.57 1.41
N ASP A 34 -2.75 -15.40 2.71
CA ASP A 34 -3.63 -16.29 3.49
C ASP A 34 -5.06 -16.33 2.91
N ILE A 35 -5.63 -15.15 2.61
CA ILE A 35 -6.98 -15.04 2.04
C ILE A 35 -7.07 -15.68 0.66
N LEU A 36 -6.03 -15.53 -0.16
CA LEU A 36 -5.96 -16.12 -1.50
C LEU A 36 -5.53 -17.60 -1.50
N ASN A 37 -5.14 -18.14 -0.34
CA ASN A 37 -4.60 -19.49 -0.17
C ASN A 37 -3.40 -19.76 -1.10
N VAL A 38 -2.46 -18.82 -1.14
CA VAL A 38 -1.20 -18.92 -1.90
C VAL A 38 0.01 -18.89 -0.96
N PRO A 39 1.18 -19.40 -1.39
CA PRO A 39 2.40 -19.32 -0.59
C PRO A 39 2.75 -17.88 -0.21
N HIS A 40 3.42 -17.74 0.93
CA HIS A 40 3.96 -16.46 1.41
C HIS A 40 5.32 -16.16 0.76
N PRO A 41 5.75 -14.89 0.74
CA PRO A 41 7.12 -14.55 0.40
C PRO A 41 8.10 -15.16 1.42
N ASP A 42 9.24 -15.65 0.92
CA ASP A 42 10.33 -16.19 1.71
C ASP A 42 11.14 -15.07 2.39
N PRO A 43 11.87 -15.39 3.48
CA PRO A 43 12.88 -14.49 4.03
C PRO A 43 14.00 -14.21 3.02
N THR A 44 14.40 -12.95 2.91
CA THR A 44 15.56 -12.55 2.09
C THR A 44 16.84 -13.18 2.62
N THR A 45 17.64 -13.74 1.70
CA THR A 45 18.95 -14.32 1.99
C THR A 45 20.08 -13.49 1.35
N PRO A 46 21.35 -13.71 1.75
CA PRO A 46 22.51 -13.09 1.10
C PRO A 46 22.72 -13.53 -0.36
N TYR A 47 22.09 -14.62 -0.80
CA TYR A 47 22.27 -15.20 -2.14
C TYR A 47 21.13 -14.71 -3.05
N ASP A 48 21.45 -13.76 -3.93
CA ASP A 48 20.43 -13.05 -4.71
C ASP A 48 19.67 -13.96 -5.71
N ASP A 49 20.32 -15.01 -6.21
CA ASP A 49 19.71 -16.03 -7.05
C ASP A 49 18.58 -16.79 -6.33
N ARG A 50 18.70 -16.99 -5.03
CA ARG A 50 17.72 -17.70 -4.18
C ARG A 50 16.52 -16.85 -3.77
N ASN A 51 16.62 -15.52 -3.90
CA ASN A 51 15.57 -14.58 -3.50
C ASN A 51 14.43 -14.50 -4.56
N ALA A 52 13.79 -15.64 -4.85
CA ALA A 52 12.82 -15.79 -5.95
C ALA A 52 11.42 -15.26 -5.63
N TYR A 53 11.01 -15.23 -4.36
CA TYR A 53 9.77 -14.62 -3.91
C TYR A 53 9.99 -13.97 -2.55
N VAL A 54 10.37 -12.70 -2.51
CA VAL A 54 10.80 -12.04 -1.27
C VAL A 54 10.30 -10.61 -1.20
N PHE A 55 10.14 -10.10 0.01
CA PHE A 55 10.04 -8.67 0.22
C PHE A 55 11.40 -8.01 -0.05
N GLU A 56 11.37 -6.72 -0.38
CA GLU A 56 12.53 -5.86 -0.23
C GLU A 56 13.72 -6.37 -1.07
N ARG A 57 13.48 -6.73 -2.34
CA ARG A 57 14.51 -7.27 -3.23
C ARG A 57 15.42 -6.16 -3.74
N SER A 58 16.73 -6.33 -3.55
CA SER A 58 17.74 -5.42 -4.10
C SER A 58 17.84 -5.54 -5.61
N VAL A 59 17.95 -4.39 -6.29
CA VAL A 59 18.15 -4.30 -7.74
C VAL A 59 19.31 -3.36 -8.05
N PRO A 60 20.43 -3.84 -8.59
CA PRO A 60 21.52 -2.99 -9.05
C PRO A 60 21.05 -2.07 -10.18
N LEU A 61 21.37 -0.77 -10.09
CA LEU A 61 21.01 0.22 -11.10
C LEU A 61 22.25 0.62 -11.93
N PRO A 62 22.10 1.03 -13.20
CA PRO A 62 23.22 1.33 -14.10
C PRO A 62 24.18 2.41 -13.61
N HIS A 63 23.71 3.31 -12.74
CA HIS A 63 24.50 4.40 -12.16
C HIS A 63 25.17 4.03 -10.83
N GLY A 64 25.29 2.72 -10.53
CA GLY A 64 26.06 2.22 -9.39
C GLY A 64 25.34 2.27 -8.03
N SER A 65 24.08 2.67 -7.98
CA SER A 65 23.27 2.55 -6.76
C SER A 65 22.40 1.29 -6.77
N THR A 66 21.79 0.98 -5.63
CA THR A 66 20.88 -0.16 -5.49
C THR A 66 19.47 0.35 -5.24
N GLY A 67 18.54 0.02 -6.13
CA GLY A 67 17.11 0.16 -5.92
C GLY A 67 16.55 -1.00 -5.10
N ARG A 68 15.29 -0.87 -4.67
CA ARG A 68 14.57 -1.88 -3.89
C ARG A 68 13.19 -2.07 -4.47
N ILE A 69 12.75 -3.32 -4.50
CA ILE A 69 11.38 -3.69 -4.84
C ILE A 69 10.67 -4.09 -3.55
N ASP A 70 9.51 -3.50 -3.27
CA ASP A 70 8.77 -3.81 -2.03
C ASP A 70 8.40 -5.29 -1.94
N LEU A 71 7.84 -5.88 -3.00
CA LEU A 71 7.59 -7.33 -3.10
C LEU A 71 7.86 -7.86 -4.52
N TYR A 72 8.73 -8.86 -4.61
CA TYR A 72 9.16 -9.46 -5.87
C TYR A 72 8.79 -10.93 -5.94
N LYS A 73 8.23 -11.38 -7.07
CA LYS A 73 8.07 -12.80 -7.41
C LYS A 73 8.57 -13.09 -8.83
N ARG A 74 9.65 -13.87 -8.92
CA ARG A 74 10.35 -14.21 -10.18
C ARG A 74 9.38 -14.81 -11.20
N GLY A 75 9.35 -14.23 -12.40
CA GLY A 75 8.48 -14.69 -13.49
C GLY A 75 6.98 -14.41 -13.27
N CYS A 76 6.60 -13.69 -12.21
CA CYS A 76 5.21 -13.37 -11.93
C CYS A 76 4.98 -11.86 -11.87
N PHE A 77 5.56 -11.16 -10.90
CA PHE A 77 5.29 -9.74 -10.69
C PHE A 77 6.38 -9.02 -9.91
N VAL A 78 6.34 -7.69 -10.04
CA VAL A 78 6.98 -6.70 -9.18
C VAL A 78 5.83 -5.88 -8.59
N LEU A 79 5.77 -5.76 -7.27
CA LEU A 79 4.74 -4.99 -6.58
C LEU A 79 5.42 -3.89 -5.76
N GLU A 80 4.98 -2.67 -6.01
CA GLU A 80 5.41 -1.44 -5.34
C GLU A 80 4.22 -0.85 -4.58
N ALA A 81 4.38 -0.68 -3.28
CA ALA A 81 3.43 0.02 -2.46
C ALA A 81 3.60 1.54 -2.71
N LYS A 82 2.48 2.27 -2.85
CA LYS A 82 2.46 3.75 -2.80
C LYS A 82 1.44 4.31 -1.79
N GLN A 83 1.91 5.24 -0.95
CA GLN A 83 1.08 5.97 -0.01
C GLN A 83 0.18 6.94 -0.78
N GLY A 84 -1.14 6.77 -0.64
CA GLY A 84 -2.11 7.68 -1.21
C GLY A 84 -1.99 9.10 -0.64
N SER A 85 -2.22 10.12 -1.47
CA SER A 85 -2.13 11.54 -1.10
C SER A 85 -3.45 12.15 -0.60
N ALA A 86 -4.48 11.34 -0.35
CA ALA A 86 -5.84 11.82 -0.05
C ALA A 86 -5.90 12.82 1.12
N ALA A 87 -5.14 12.59 2.19
CA ALA A 87 -5.06 13.51 3.33
C ALA A 87 -4.62 14.93 2.93
N ARG A 88 -3.71 15.04 1.95
CA ARG A 88 -3.22 16.33 1.45
C ARG A 88 -4.27 17.03 0.60
N VAL A 89 -5.16 16.29 -0.06
CA VAL A 89 -6.27 16.86 -0.85
C VAL A 89 -7.32 17.46 0.08
N THR A 90 -7.72 16.75 1.15
CA THR A 90 -8.69 17.28 2.12
C THR A 90 -8.20 18.56 2.79
N GLU A 91 -6.96 18.58 3.28
CA GLU A 91 -6.36 19.76 3.93
C GLU A 91 -6.23 20.96 2.96
N LEU A 92 -5.92 20.69 1.69
CA LEU A 92 -5.87 21.71 0.64
C LEU A 92 -7.28 22.27 0.34
N LEU A 93 -8.29 21.41 0.28
CA LEU A 93 -9.67 21.80 0.03
C LEU A 93 -10.26 22.60 1.20
N GLU A 94 -9.96 22.22 2.44
CA GLU A 94 -10.28 23.00 3.64
C GLU A 94 -9.61 24.37 3.61
N THR A 95 -8.32 24.43 3.23
CA THR A 95 -7.60 25.70 3.07
C THR A 95 -8.24 26.56 1.98
N LEU A 96 -8.52 26.02 0.80
CA LEU A 96 -9.19 26.74 -0.28
C LEU A 96 -10.59 27.22 0.13
N ALA A 97 -11.32 26.45 0.92
CA ALA A 97 -12.61 26.87 1.47
C ALA A 97 -12.46 28.04 2.46
N SER A 98 -11.46 28.02 3.34
CA SER A 98 -11.18 29.14 4.26
C SER A 98 -10.74 30.42 3.55
N LEU A 99 -10.09 30.30 2.38
CA LEU A 99 -9.72 31.41 1.50
C LEU A 99 -10.86 31.87 0.58
N GLY A 100 -12.02 31.23 0.65
CA GLY A 100 -13.16 31.51 -0.24
C GLY A 100 -12.93 31.10 -1.70
N GLN A 101 -11.90 30.33 -2.00
CA GLN A 101 -11.58 29.82 -3.35
C GLN A 101 -12.32 28.51 -3.68
N ALA A 102 -12.89 27.86 -2.67
CA ALA A 102 -13.73 26.69 -2.83
C ALA A 102 -14.91 26.76 -1.84
N ARG A 103 -15.94 25.94 -2.08
CA ARG A 103 -17.06 25.76 -1.16
C ARG A 103 -17.39 24.28 -1.01
N LEU A 104 -17.63 23.86 0.24
CA LEU A 104 -18.20 22.55 0.56
C LEU A 104 -19.61 22.42 -0.02
N VAL A 105 -19.83 21.33 -0.74
CA VAL A 105 -21.10 20.82 -1.23
C VAL A 105 -21.40 19.48 -0.53
N GLU A 106 -22.64 19.04 -0.62
CA GLU A 106 -23.17 17.88 0.08
C GLU A 106 -22.23 16.65 0.03
N GLY A 107 -21.82 16.19 1.23
CA GLY A 107 -20.93 15.04 1.46
C GLY A 107 -19.50 15.23 0.91
N GLU A 108 -18.55 15.67 1.74
CA GLU A 108 -17.08 15.77 1.49
C GLU A 108 -16.63 16.29 0.10
N ARG A 109 -17.53 16.88 -0.67
CA ARG A 109 -17.31 17.37 -2.03
C ARG A 109 -17.07 18.86 -1.97
N PHE A 110 -16.17 19.36 -2.78
CA PHE A 110 -15.87 20.78 -2.89
C PHE A 110 -16.03 21.22 -4.35
N VAL A 111 -16.52 22.44 -4.56
CA VAL A 111 -16.53 23.12 -5.86
C VAL A 111 -15.67 24.37 -5.78
N ALA A 112 -14.89 24.63 -6.83
CA ALA A 112 -14.19 25.90 -6.98
C ALA A 112 -15.21 27.04 -7.08
N GLN A 113 -14.88 28.20 -6.51
CA GLN A 113 -15.68 29.42 -6.70
C GLN A 113 -15.43 30.07 -8.06
#